data_AF-A0A9X5BIW4-F1
#
_entry.id   AF-A0A9X5BIW4-F1
#
_cell.length_a   1.000
_cell.length_b   1.000
_cell.length_c   1.000
_cell.angle_alpha   90.00
_cell.angle_beta   90.00
_cell.angle_gamma   90.00
#
_symmetry.space_group_name_H-M   'P 1'
#
loop_
_entity.id
_entity.type
_entity.pdbx_description
1 polymer ?
#
loop_
_entity_poly.entity_id
_entity_poly.type
_entity_poly.pdbx_seq_one_letter_code
_entity_poly.pdbx_strand_id
1 'polypeptide(L)'
;MNKAVKYIFLMLFLAFCFIFGSMAGMNGILQFRETQLLTESGRAVVESPVRAWSGWKENEESVNTYHDKFMLTEEQIADVIKCWNSRETELIHNPVQGQISMEDAIQVGENWIAEMGVSKGNEQGTEMLPYSAKATLGVGEHKGNTGKQLEPYYSFWTVEFSGQSRKIVMYVNAVTGKVWRAKVSLYDDLPEKMPYENLCLFVEMAGFTEIDAKSIVVNKDGTQAVLEMEDSLLYGLAEYYYIPFSEKGYYDIQKNGINNVEEVFDKGYMEITYEILPNFSSK
;
A
#
# COMPACT_ATOMS: atom_id res chain seq x y z
N MET A 1 -46.52 -35.99 -32.27
CA MET A 1 -45.60 -35.46 -31.24
C MET A 1 -46.34 -35.40 -29.90
N ASN A 2 -45.90 -36.15 -28.89
CA ASN A 2 -46.60 -36.31 -27.61
C ASN A 2 -46.78 -34.96 -26.90
N LYS A 3 -47.94 -34.74 -26.26
CA LYS A 3 -48.26 -33.51 -25.54
C LYS A 3 -47.18 -33.17 -24.49
N ALA A 4 -46.60 -34.19 -23.85
CA ALA A 4 -45.49 -34.06 -22.92
C ALA A 4 -44.24 -33.39 -23.54
N VAL A 5 -43.89 -33.74 -24.77
CA VAL A 5 -42.73 -33.14 -25.48
C VAL A 5 -42.98 -31.67 -25.77
N LYS A 6 -44.21 -31.27 -26.11
CA LYS A 6 -44.57 -29.86 -26.32
C LYS A 6 -44.45 -29.04 -25.03
N TYR A 7 -44.87 -29.59 -23.89
CA TYR A 7 -44.75 -28.89 -22.61
C TYR A 7 -43.29 -28.78 -22.13
N ILE A 8 -42.45 -29.78 -22.43
CA ILE A 8 -41.01 -29.71 -22.12
C ILE A 8 -40.35 -28.57 -22.90
N PHE A 9 -40.59 -28.46 -24.22
CA PHE A 9 -40.04 -27.36 -25.02
C PHE A 9 -40.58 -25.99 -24.58
N LEU A 10 -41.86 -25.90 -24.22
CA LEU A 10 -42.45 -24.66 -23.72
C LEU A 10 -41.83 -24.21 -22.39
N MET A 11 -41.65 -25.13 -21.44
CA MET A 11 -41.00 -24.81 -20.15
C MET A 11 -39.54 -24.43 -20.32
N LEU A 12 -38.82 -25.09 -21.23
CA LEU A 12 -37.42 -24.79 -21.50
C LEU A 12 -37.25 -23.41 -22.16
N PHE A 13 -38.16 -23.04 -23.06
CA PHE A 13 -38.22 -21.70 -23.63
C PHE A 13 -38.56 -20.63 -22.58
N LEU A 14 -39.53 -20.90 -21.69
CA LEU A 14 -39.91 -19.97 -20.64
C LEU A 14 -38.76 -19.75 -19.64
N ALA A 15 -38.04 -20.81 -19.27
CA ALA A 15 -36.86 -20.75 -18.41
C ALA A 15 -35.73 -19.94 -19.07
N PHE A 16 -35.49 -20.13 -20.37
CA PHE A 16 -34.50 -19.34 -21.12
C PHE A 16 -34.85 -17.85 -21.13
N CYS A 17 -36.11 -17.49 -21.39
CA CYS A 17 -36.59 -16.12 -21.31
C CYS A 17 -36.46 -15.54 -19.91
N PHE A 18 -36.66 -16.33 -18.86
CA PHE A 18 -36.51 -15.88 -17.48
C PHE A 18 -35.05 -15.61 -17.12
N ILE A 19 -34.12 -16.49 -17.51
CA ILE A 19 -32.68 -16.33 -17.23
C ILE A 19 -32.11 -15.12 -17.99
N PHE A 20 -32.36 -15.02 -19.29
CA PHE A 20 -31.82 -13.91 -20.10
C PHE A 20 -32.59 -12.60 -19.87
N GLY A 21 -33.90 -12.67 -19.70
CA GLY A 21 -34.73 -11.51 -19.40
C GLY A 21 -34.45 -10.91 -18.02
N SER A 22 -34.18 -11.74 -17.01
CA SER A 22 -33.79 -11.24 -15.69
C SER A 22 -32.40 -10.59 -15.71
N MET A 23 -31.42 -11.18 -16.40
CA MET A 23 -30.08 -10.59 -16.51
C MET A 23 -30.07 -9.27 -17.29
N ALA A 24 -30.74 -9.21 -18.44
CA ALA A 24 -30.85 -7.98 -19.23
C ALA A 24 -31.70 -6.90 -18.53
N GLY A 25 -32.78 -7.31 -17.84
CA GLY A 25 -33.62 -6.40 -17.04
C GLY A 25 -32.88 -5.81 -15.84
N MET A 26 -32.08 -6.62 -15.13
CA MET A 26 -31.23 -6.15 -14.03
C MET A 26 -30.24 -5.10 -14.53
N ASN A 27 -29.61 -5.35 -15.69
CA ASN A 27 -28.61 -4.45 -16.25
C ASN A 27 -29.23 -3.08 -16.63
N GLY A 28 -30.45 -3.09 -17.20
CA GLY A 28 -31.18 -1.86 -17.50
C GLY A 28 -31.61 -1.08 -16.24
N ILE A 29 -32.04 -1.76 -15.18
CA ILE A 29 -32.39 -1.12 -13.91
C ILE A 29 -31.15 -0.51 -13.24
N LEU A 30 -30.00 -1.20 -13.31
CA LEU A 30 -28.74 -0.70 -12.78
C LEU A 30 -28.29 0.57 -13.53
N GLN A 31 -28.32 0.56 -14.87
CA GLN A 31 -27.99 1.74 -15.67
C GLN A 31 -28.92 2.91 -15.41
N PHE A 32 -30.23 2.65 -15.23
CA PHE A 32 -31.19 3.70 -14.93
C PHE A 32 -30.96 4.30 -13.55
N ARG A 33 -30.70 3.46 -12.52
CA ARG A 33 -30.38 3.93 -11.17
C ARG A 33 -29.05 4.66 -11.11
N GLU A 34 -28.04 4.20 -11.83
CA GLU A 34 -26.76 4.88 -11.99
C GLU A 34 -26.96 6.28 -12.60
N THR A 35 -27.72 6.36 -13.70
CA THR A 35 -28.03 7.63 -14.36
C THR A 35 -28.83 8.56 -13.44
N GLN A 36 -29.81 8.02 -12.71
CA GLN A 36 -30.61 8.79 -11.76
C GLN A 36 -29.75 9.30 -10.60
N LEU A 37 -28.88 8.48 -10.02
CA LEU A 37 -27.95 8.89 -8.96
C LEU A 37 -26.97 9.97 -9.46
N LEU A 38 -26.44 9.84 -10.67
CA LEU A 38 -25.55 10.83 -11.31
C LEU A 38 -26.27 12.14 -11.67
N THR A 39 -27.59 12.11 -11.81
CA THR A 39 -28.41 13.28 -12.17
C THR A 39 -28.99 13.97 -10.93
N GLU A 40 -29.38 13.21 -9.89
CA GLU A 40 -29.93 13.71 -8.63
C GLU A 40 -28.85 14.15 -7.65
N SER A 41 -27.69 13.47 -7.61
CA SER A 41 -26.48 14.04 -7.00
C SER A 41 -25.89 15.02 -8.00
N GLY A 42 -26.30 16.28 -7.90
CA GLY A 42 -25.74 17.34 -8.72
C GLY A 42 -24.22 17.22 -8.76
N ARG A 43 -23.65 17.20 -9.98
CA ARG A 43 -22.22 17.24 -10.25
C ARG A 43 -21.59 18.46 -9.58
N ALA A 44 -21.31 18.37 -8.29
CA ALA A 44 -20.19 19.08 -7.70
C ALA A 44 -18.97 18.38 -8.28
N VAL A 45 -18.41 18.94 -9.35
CA VAL A 45 -17.02 18.64 -9.72
C VAL A 45 -16.21 19.12 -8.53
N VAL A 46 -15.98 18.23 -7.57
CA VAL A 46 -15.03 18.47 -6.49
C VAL A 46 -13.69 18.52 -7.20
N GLU A 47 -13.13 19.72 -7.33
CA GLU A 47 -11.81 19.89 -7.91
C GLU A 47 -10.83 18.98 -7.17
N SER A 48 -10.07 18.19 -7.93
CA SER A 48 -9.07 17.31 -7.36
C SER A 48 -8.10 18.14 -6.49
N PRO A 49 -7.75 17.68 -5.28
CA PRO A 49 -6.74 18.33 -4.45
C PRO A 49 -5.33 18.25 -5.06
N VAL A 50 -5.19 17.57 -6.20
CA VAL A 50 -3.95 17.32 -6.92
C VAL A 50 -4.12 17.70 -8.38
N ARG A 51 -3.15 18.44 -8.93
CA ARG A 51 -3.14 18.86 -10.34
C ARG A 51 -2.84 17.67 -11.25
N ALA A 52 -3.38 17.67 -12.47
CA ALA A 52 -2.88 16.76 -13.49
C ALA A 52 -1.42 17.07 -13.82
N TRP A 53 -0.60 16.03 -14.01
CA TRP A 53 0.80 16.17 -14.36
C TRP A 53 0.98 16.89 -15.70
N SER A 54 1.82 17.94 -15.76
CA SER A 54 1.95 18.78 -16.96
C SER A 54 3.40 19.08 -17.44
N GLY A 55 4.41 18.38 -16.92
CA GLY A 55 5.79 18.41 -17.47
C GLY A 55 6.45 17.05 -17.21
N TRP A 56 7.11 16.36 -18.14
CA TRP A 56 8.23 16.78 -19.00
C TRP A 56 8.10 16.22 -20.44
N LYS A 57 8.85 16.82 -21.39
CA LYS A 57 8.85 16.45 -22.83
C LYS A 57 9.00 14.94 -23.04
N GLU A 58 8.13 14.39 -23.89
CA GLU A 58 8.24 13.04 -24.41
C GLU A 58 9.63 12.83 -25.02
N ASN A 59 10.48 12.06 -24.34
CA ASN A 59 11.42 11.21 -25.05
C ASN A 59 10.60 9.98 -25.45
N GLU A 60 10.08 10.01 -26.67
CA GLU A 60 9.54 8.87 -27.39
C GLU A 60 10.68 7.88 -27.65
N GLU A 61 11.01 7.01 -26.70
CA GLU A 61 11.69 5.72 -26.92
C GLU A 61 11.94 5.02 -25.57
N SER A 62 10.90 4.44 -24.98
CA SER A 62 11.09 3.39 -23.98
C SER A 62 9.86 2.48 -23.97
N VAL A 63 9.96 1.38 -24.69
CA VAL A 63 8.97 0.30 -24.66
C VAL A 63 9.14 -0.49 -23.36
N ASN A 64 8.01 -0.68 -22.67
CA ASN A 64 7.77 -1.61 -21.56
C ASN A 64 8.40 -1.30 -20.19
N THR A 65 7.75 -0.38 -19.46
CA THR A 65 7.17 -0.51 -18.09
C THR A 65 6.88 0.93 -17.64
N TYR A 66 5.61 1.33 -17.49
CA TYR A 66 5.23 2.73 -17.25
C TYR A 66 5.83 3.34 -15.96
N HIS A 67 6.34 2.50 -15.04
CA HIS A 67 6.80 2.90 -13.70
C HIS A 67 8.25 3.38 -13.62
N ASP A 68 9.12 3.04 -14.58
CA ASP A 68 10.51 3.55 -14.58
C ASP A 68 10.66 4.90 -15.29
N LYS A 69 9.55 5.49 -15.76
CA LYS A 69 9.55 6.73 -16.54
C LYS A 69 9.59 8.01 -15.70
N PHE A 70 9.34 7.93 -14.39
CA PHE A 70 9.15 9.09 -13.53
C PHE A 70 10.11 9.06 -12.33
N MET A 71 11.29 9.67 -12.48
CA MET A 71 12.28 9.81 -11.42
C MET A 71 12.11 11.16 -10.71
N LEU A 72 11.89 11.13 -9.40
CA LEU A 72 11.90 12.31 -8.54
C LEU A 72 13.32 12.56 -8.05
N THR A 73 13.67 13.83 -7.86
CA THR A 73 14.94 14.20 -7.20
C THR A 73 14.90 13.84 -5.71
N GLU A 74 16.05 13.61 -5.09
CA GLU A 74 16.11 13.33 -3.65
C GLU A 74 15.48 14.45 -2.80
N GLU A 75 15.67 15.71 -3.19
CA GLU A 75 15.04 16.87 -2.52
C GLU A 75 13.51 16.78 -2.56
N GLN A 76 12.94 16.37 -3.71
CA GLN A 76 11.51 16.15 -3.83
C GLN A 76 11.04 14.97 -2.98
N ILE A 77 11.78 13.86 -2.96
CA ILE A 77 11.43 12.70 -2.14
C ILE A 77 11.45 13.07 -0.65
N ALA A 78 12.51 13.75 -0.19
CA ALA A 78 12.64 14.23 1.18
C ALA A 78 11.49 15.17 1.58
N ASP A 79 11.13 16.12 0.70
CA ASP A 79 10.02 17.04 0.94
C ASP A 79 8.67 16.33 0.97
N VAL A 80 8.44 15.37 0.06
CA VAL A 80 7.20 14.57 0.03
C VAL A 80 7.06 13.74 1.29
N ILE A 81 8.11 13.04 1.72
CA ILE A 81 8.08 12.23 2.95
C ILE A 81 7.82 13.12 4.17
N LYS A 82 8.49 14.27 4.25
CA LYS A 82 8.28 15.25 5.33
C LYS A 82 6.85 15.77 5.35
N CYS A 83 6.30 16.15 4.20
CA CYS A 83 4.91 16.57 4.07
C CYS A 83 3.97 15.44 4.51
N TRP A 84 4.13 14.24 3.96
CA TRP A 84 3.27 13.09 4.29
C TRP A 84 3.30 12.78 5.79
N ASN A 85 4.46 12.79 6.43
CA ASN A 85 4.61 12.45 7.84
C ASN A 85 4.09 13.53 8.80
N SER A 86 3.96 14.77 8.35
CA SER A 86 3.42 15.87 9.15
C SER A 86 1.92 16.12 8.96
N ARG A 87 1.24 15.29 8.13
CA ARG A 87 -0.15 15.51 7.73
C ARG A 87 -1.10 15.50 8.92
N GLU A 88 -2.04 16.44 8.93
CA GLU A 88 -3.13 16.47 9.91
C GLU A 88 -4.28 15.57 9.45
N THR A 89 -4.56 15.59 8.14
CA THR A 89 -5.63 14.84 7.48
C THR A 89 -5.14 14.26 6.16
N GLU A 90 -5.87 13.27 5.65
CA GLU A 90 -5.67 12.69 4.32
C GLU A 90 -6.90 12.98 3.46
N LEU A 91 -6.68 13.61 2.31
CA LEU A 91 -7.72 13.87 1.32
C LEU A 91 -7.70 12.76 0.28
N ILE A 92 -8.75 11.94 0.28
CA ILE A 92 -8.93 10.86 -0.69
C ILE A 92 -9.35 11.46 -2.04
N HIS A 93 -8.71 11.00 -3.11
CA HIS A 93 -9.03 11.43 -4.47
C HIS A 93 -8.85 10.30 -5.48
N ASN A 94 -9.44 10.47 -6.67
CA ASN A 94 -9.20 9.57 -7.79
C ASN A 94 -7.83 9.86 -8.44
N PRO A 95 -7.20 8.86 -9.07
CA PRO A 95 -5.92 9.07 -9.76
C PRO A 95 -6.06 10.12 -10.87
N VAL A 96 -5.09 11.01 -10.95
CA VAL A 96 -4.95 11.99 -12.04
C VAL A 96 -3.90 11.54 -13.06
N GLN A 97 -3.86 12.19 -14.22
CA GLN A 97 -2.84 11.89 -15.23
C GLN A 97 -1.43 11.98 -14.64
N GLY A 98 -0.61 10.96 -14.90
CA GLY A 98 0.75 10.83 -14.36
C GLY A 98 0.83 10.00 -13.07
N GLN A 99 -0.29 9.60 -12.48
CA GLN A 99 -0.32 8.66 -11.36
C GLN A 99 -0.63 7.24 -11.82
N ILE A 100 -0.07 6.25 -11.12
CA ILE A 100 -0.34 4.84 -11.34
C ILE A 100 -1.78 4.49 -10.97
N SER A 101 -2.33 3.46 -11.62
CA SER A 101 -3.67 2.96 -11.33
C SER A 101 -3.73 2.24 -9.98
N MET A 102 -4.95 1.93 -9.52
CA MET A 102 -5.16 1.12 -8.33
C MET A 102 -4.57 -0.29 -8.53
N GLU A 103 -4.76 -0.86 -9.72
CA GLU A 103 -4.28 -2.16 -10.13
C GLU A 103 -2.74 -2.22 -10.12
N ASP A 104 -2.09 -1.19 -10.66
CA ASP A 104 -0.63 -1.10 -10.64
C ASP A 104 -0.09 -0.98 -9.20
N ALA A 105 -0.77 -0.21 -8.34
CA ALA A 105 -0.37 -0.07 -6.93
C ALA A 105 -0.48 -1.40 -6.16
N ILE A 106 -1.53 -2.19 -6.43
CA ILE A 106 -1.68 -3.53 -5.88
C ILE A 106 -0.57 -4.44 -6.42
N GLN A 107 -0.30 -4.41 -7.72
CA GLN A 107 0.75 -5.24 -8.33
C GLN A 107 2.14 -4.92 -7.77
N VAL A 108 2.46 -3.63 -7.56
CA VAL A 108 3.68 -3.20 -6.88
C VAL A 108 3.76 -3.83 -5.49
N GLY A 109 2.66 -3.81 -4.74
CA GLY A 109 2.60 -4.41 -3.41
C GLY A 109 2.80 -5.93 -3.42
N GLU A 110 2.19 -6.65 -4.36
CA GLU A 110 2.38 -8.09 -4.53
C GLU A 110 3.85 -8.43 -4.83
N ASN A 111 4.48 -7.68 -5.75
CA ASN A 111 5.89 -7.85 -6.09
C ASN A 111 6.78 -7.56 -4.89
N TRP A 112 6.49 -6.49 -4.14
CA TRP A 112 7.22 -6.16 -2.91
C TRP A 112 7.15 -7.28 -1.87
N ILE A 113 5.96 -7.84 -1.65
CA ILE A 113 5.75 -8.95 -0.71
C ILE A 113 6.54 -10.20 -1.12
N ALA A 114 6.59 -10.51 -2.42
CA ALA A 114 7.34 -11.64 -2.97
C ALA A 114 8.86 -11.47 -2.83
N GLU A 115 9.40 -10.32 -3.24
CA GLU A 115 10.83 -9.98 -3.20
C GLU A 115 11.36 -9.92 -1.77
N MET A 116 10.63 -9.24 -0.87
CA MET A 116 10.99 -9.13 0.55
C MET A 116 10.83 -10.44 1.33
N GLY A 117 10.39 -11.53 0.66
CA GLY A 117 10.21 -12.84 1.26
C GLY A 117 9.10 -12.90 2.31
N VAL A 118 8.23 -11.88 2.37
CA VAL A 118 7.17 -11.76 3.38
C VAL A 118 6.03 -12.77 3.12
N SER A 119 5.96 -13.36 1.93
CA SER A 119 5.01 -14.45 1.59
C SER A 119 5.35 -15.81 2.20
N LYS A 120 6.61 -16.02 2.63
CA LYS A 120 7.06 -17.36 3.05
C LYS A 120 6.55 -17.65 4.47
N GLY A 121 5.58 -18.56 4.56
CA GLY A 121 5.32 -19.33 5.78
C GLY A 121 6.34 -20.48 5.90
N ASN A 122 6.31 -21.18 7.03
CA ASN A 122 7.21 -22.30 7.33
C ASN A 122 7.18 -23.38 6.23
N GLU A 123 8.17 -24.29 6.23
CA GLU A 123 8.48 -25.36 5.26
C GLU A 123 7.33 -26.29 4.81
N GLN A 124 6.10 -26.10 5.31
CA GLN A 124 4.89 -26.86 4.98
C GLN A 124 4.10 -26.33 3.78
N GLY A 125 4.63 -25.36 3.02
CA GLY A 125 4.22 -25.13 1.63
C GLY A 125 2.78 -24.66 1.43
N THR A 126 2.15 -24.06 2.44
CA THR A 126 0.89 -23.34 2.21
C THR A 126 1.26 -21.90 1.87
N GLU A 127 1.24 -21.55 0.57
CA GLU A 127 1.28 -20.15 0.13
C GLU A 127 0.15 -19.40 0.84
N MET A 128 0.51 -18.66 1.88
CA MET A 128 -0.44 -17.86 2.65
C MET A 128 -0.52 -16.49 1.99
N LEU A 129 -0.99 -16.48 0.74
CA LEU A 129 -1.28 -15.24 0.04
C LEU A 129 -2.29 -14.43 0.86
N PRO A 130 -2.13 -13.11 0.96
CA PRO A 130 -3.13 -12.27 1.58
C PRO A 130 -4.48 -12.48 0.86
N TYR A 131 -5.52 -12.82 1.63
CA TYR A 131 -6.85 -13.16 1.10
C TYR A 131 -7.60 -11.95 0.55
N SER A 132 -7.17 -10.74 0.93
CA SER A 132 -7.73 -9.50 0.42
C SER A 132 -6.65 -8.43 0.23
N ALA A 133 -6.81 -7.66 -0.83
CA ALA A 133 -6.07 -6.45 -1.12
C ALA A 133 -7.04 -5.27 -1.17
N LYS A 134 -6.66 -4.15 -0.56
CA LYS A 134 -7.35 -2.87 -0.64
C LYS A 134 -6.33 -1.81 -0.97
N ALA A 135 -6.66 -0.88 -1.86
CA ALA A 135 -5.83 0.28 -2.12
C ALA A 135 -6.67 1.56 -2.03
N THR A 136 -6.11 2.62 -1.45
CA THR A 136 -6.76 3.93 -1.33
C THR A 136 -5.75 5.01 -1.64
N LEU A 137 -6.09 5.91 -2.56
CA LEU A 137 -5.23 7.01 -2.96
C LEU A 137 -5.59 8.27 -2.18
N GLY A 138 -4.57 8.90 -1.59
CA GLY A 138 -4.75 10.13 -0.84
C GLY A 138 -3.53 11.05 -0.91
N VAL A 139 -3.76 12.30 -0.54
CA VAL A 139 -2.73 13.32 -0.35
C VAL A 139 -2.82 13.90 1.06
N GLY A 140 -1.68 14.20 1.67
CA GLY A 140 -1.62 14.81 3.00
C GLY A 140 -2.06 16.27 2.96
N GLU A 141 -3.00 16.63 3.82
CA GLU A 141 -3.44 18.02 4.02
C GLU A 141 -2.92 18.58 5.35
N HIS A 142 -2.53 19.85 5.29
CA HIS A 142 -2.02 20.66 6.40
C HIS A 142 -2.56 22.06 6.27
N LYS A 143 -2.59 22.80 7.39
CA LYS A 143 -3.02 24.21 7.41
C LYS A 143 -2.29 25.13 6.40
N GLY A 144 -1.08 24.77 5.98
CA GLY A 144 -0.29 25.54 5.00
C GLY A 144 -0.65 25.30 3.53
N ASN A 145 -1.34 24.19 3.22
CA ASN A 145 -1.72 23.78 1.87
C ASN A 145 -3.23 23.55 1.67
N THR A 146 -4.06 23.76 2.70
CA THR A 146 -5.52 23.70 2.59
C THR A 146 -6.04 24.50 1.40
N GLY A 147 -6.77 23.85 0.51
CA GLY A 147 -7.34 24.46 -0.71
C GLY A 147 -6.34 24.76 -1.83
N LYS A 148 -5.07 24.36 -1.71
CA LYS A 148 -4.10 24.42 -2.81
C LYS A 148 -4.02 23.07 -3.50
N GLN A 149 -4.05 23.08 -4.82
CA GLN A 149 -3.76 21.87 -5.57
C GLN A 149 -2.26 21.55 -5.52
N LEU A 150 -1.93 20.36 -5.03
CA LEU A 150 -0.56 19.86 -4.92
C LEU A 150 -0.13 19.15 -6.20
N GLU A 151 1.17 18.94 -6.32
CA GLU A 151 1.73 18.12 -7.41
C GLU A 151 1.38 16.63 -7.21
N PRO A 152 1.21 15.85 -8.31
CA PRO A 152 0.87 14.41 -8.28
C PRO A 152 1.72 13.54 -7.38
N TYR A 153 3.00 13.88 -7.27
CA TYR A 153 3.97 13.07 -6.52
C TYR A 153 3.84 13.22 -5.01
N TYR A 154 3.00 14.12 -4.49
CA TYR A 154 2.66 14.20 -3.07
C TYR A 154 1.62 13.15 -2.64
N SER A 155 0.96 12.49 -3.59
CA SER A 155 -0.03 11.46 -3.29
C SER A 155 0.62 10.09 -3.07
N PHE A 156 -0.01 9.30 -2.20
CA PHE A 156 0.34 7.90 -1.98
C PHE A 156 -0.88 7.00 -2.11
N TRP A 157 -0.66 5.84 -2.70
CA TRP A 157 -1.53 4.70 -2.51
C TRP A 157 -1.20 4.04 -1.18
N THR A 158 -2.17 4.00 -0.27
CA THR A 158 -2.13 3.11 0.90
C THR A 158 -2.68 1.75 0.48
N VAL A 159 -1.78 0.78 0.30
CA VAL A 159 -2.10 -0.58 -0.12
C VAL A 159 -2.06 -1.50 1.09
N GLU A 160 -3.19 -2.11 1.42
CA GLU A 160 -3.37 -3.02 2.55
C GLU A 160 -3.63 -4.44 2.03
N PHE A 161 -2.80 -5.38 2.49
CA PHE A 161 -2.98 -6.81 2.30
C PHE A 161 -3.28 -7.46 3.65
N SER A 162 -4.38 -8.22 3.72
CA SER A 162 -4.79 -8.90 4.96
C SER A 162 -4.84 -10.41 4.77
N GLY A 163 -4.14 -11.13 5.64
CA GLY A 163 -4.16 -12.58 5.78
C GLY A 163 -4.61 -13.00 7.19
N GLN A 164 -4.68 -14.31 7.45
CA GLN A 164 -5.04 -14.78 8.79
C GLN A 164 -3.90 -14.57 9.81
N SER A 165 -2.65 -14.77 9.40
CA SER A 165 -1.47 -14.68 10.26
C SER A 165 -0.67 -13.39 10.04
N ARG A 166 -1.02 -12.57 9.04
CA ARG A 166 -0.24 -11.37 8.68
C ARG A 166 -1.13 -10.25 8.17
N LYS A 167 -0.73 -9.01 8.44
CA LYS A 167 -1.29 -7.80 7.82
C LYS A 167 -0.13 -6.94 7.30
N ILE A 168 -0.24 -6.46 6.07
CA ILE A 168 0.79 -5.64 5.44
C ILE A 168 0.15 -4.35 4.95
N VAL A 169 0.74 -3.21 5.31
CA VAL A 169 0.31 -1.88 4.86
C VAL A 169 1.50 -1.18 4.22
N MET A 170 1.37 -0.83 2.96
CA MET A 170 2.40 -0.16 2.17
C MET A 170 1.93 1.23 1.73
N TYR A 171 2.85 2.18 1.71
CA TYR A 171 2.66 3.50 1.14
C TYR A 171 3.47 3.58 -0.15
N VAL A 172 2.77 3.45 -1.27
CA VAL A 172 3.34 3.47 -2.62
C VAL A 172 3.19 4.89 -3.16
N ASN A 173 4.29 5.52 -3.57
CA ASN A 173 4.21 6.84 -4.18
C ASN A 173 3.41 6.76 -5.49
N ALA A 174 2.42 7.64 -5.65
CA ALA A 174 1.47 7.55 -6.74
C ALA A 174 2.08 7.80 -8.12
N VAL A 175 3.25 8.44 -8.22
CA VAL A 175 3.92 8.75 -9.50
C VAL A 175 5.03 7.75 -9.79
N THR A 176 5.90 7.48 -8.82
CA THR A 176 7.06 6.60 -9.04
C THR A 176 6.72 5.12 -8.94
N GLY A 177 5.61 4.78 -8.28
CA GLY A 177 5.27 3.38 -7.98
C GLY A 177 6.26 2.69 -7.04
N LYS A 178 7.08 3.45 -6.31
CA LYS A 178 8.03 2.90 -5.32
C LYS A 178 7.40 2.89 -3.93
N VAL A 179 7.71 1.85 -3.15
CA VAL A 179 7.28 1.72 -1.75
C VAL A 179 8.25 2.49 -0.88
N TRP A 180 7.78 3.53 -0.18
CA TRP A 180 8.64 4.34 0.71
C TRP A 180 8.38 4.10 2.19
N ARG A 181 7.28 3.42 2.52
CA ARG A 181 7.01 2.91 3.86
C ARG A 181 6.23 1.61 3.75
N ALA A 182 6.61 0.62 4.54
CA ALA A 182 5.90 -0.64 4.67
C ALA A 182 5.80 -1.04 6.14
N LYS A 183 4.64 -1.52 6.55
CA LYS A 183 4.37 -2.08 7.87
C LYS A 183 3.91 -3.52 7.72
N VAL A 184 4.59 -4.44 8.40
CA VAL A 184 4.31 -5.87 8.37
C VAL A 184 3.98 -6.31 9.80
N SER A 185 2.70 -6.57 10.06
CA SER A 185 2.23 -7.17 11.30
C SER A 185 2.18 -8.69 11.16
N LEU A 186 2.86 -9.41 12.04
CA LEU A 186 2.89 -10.88 12.10
C LEU A 186 2.20 -11.35 13.38
N TYR A 187 1.13 -12.12 13.22
CA TYR A 187 0.33 -12.70 14.31
C TYR A 187 0.80 -14.12 14.67
N ASP A 188 1.39 -14.83 13.71
CA ASP A 188 2.00 -16.16 13.87
C ASP A 188 3.39 -16.20 13.21
N ASP A 189 4.17 -17.26 13.49
CA ASP A 189 5.51 -17.50 12.92
C ASP A 189 6.47 -16.31 13.11
N LEU A 190 6.61 -15.88 14.37
CA LEU A 190 7.48 -14.77 14.74
C LEU A 190 8.95 -15.13 14.44
N PRO A 191 9.68 -14.33 13.65
CA PRO A 191 11.08 -14.60 13.37
C PRO A 191 11.91 -14.53 14.65
N GLU A 192 12.83 -15.49 14.80
CA GLU A 192 13.75 -15.55 15.95
C GLU A 192 14.72 -14.36 16.01
N LYS A 193 14.97 -13.73 14.86
CA LYS A 193 15.87 -12.58 14.71
C LYS A 193 15.31 -11.58 13.72
N MET A 194 15.64 -10.30 13.93
CA MET A 194 15.26 -9.25 13.01
C MET A 194 15.99 -9.42 11.66
N PRO A 195 15.27 -9.41 10.52
CA PRO A 195 15.85 -9.60 9.20
C PRO A 195 16.47 -8.28 8.69
N TYR A 196 17.55 -7.81 9.32
CA TYR A 196 18.21 -6.55 8.93
C TYR A 196 18.70 -6.55 7.48
N GLU A 197 19.01 -7.72 6.94
CA GLU A 197 19.38 -7.93 5.54
C GLU A 197 18.29 -7.45 4.55
N ASN A 198 17.03 -7.46 4.98
CA ASN A 198 15.92 -6.95 4.16
C ASN A 198 15.90 -5.41 4.08
N LEU A 199 16.64 -4.69 4.95
CA LEU A 199 16.70 -3.23 4.88
C LEU A 199 17.42 -2.75 3.60
N CYS A 200 18.50 -3.41 3.19
CA CYS A 200 19.16 -3.11 1.91
C CYS A 200 18.18 -3.32 0.76
N LEU A 201 17.55 -4.49 0.69
CA LEU A 201 16.58 -4.82 -0.35
C LEU A 201 15.42 -3.82 -0.39
N PHE A 202 14.87 -3.43 0.77
CA PHE A 202 13.83 -2.41 0.84
C PHE A 202 14.26 -1.09 0.22
N VAL A 203 15.48 -0.62 0.53
CA VAL A 203 16.02 0.63 -0.01
C VAL A 203 16.28 0.53 -1.52
N GLU A 204 16.76 -0.61 -2.02
CA GLU A 204 16.90 -0.87 -3.46
C GLU A 204 15.54 -0.80 -4.16
N MET A 205 14.53 -1.47 -3.60
CA MET A 205 13.17 -1.47 -4.12
C MET A 205 12.49 -0.08 -4.04
N ALA A 206 12.91 0.77 -3.10
CA ALA A 206 12.48 2.16 -3.01
C ALA A 206 13.08 3.05 -4.12
N GLY A 207 14.06 2.54 -4.88
CA GLY A 207 14.66 3.20 -6.04
C GLY A 207 16.06 3.77 -5.79
N PHE A 208 16.70 3.43 -4.67
CA PHE A 208 18.05 3.91 -4.33
C PHE A 208 19.09 2.83 -4.62
N THR A 209 20.13 3.18 -5.36
CA THR A 209 21.21 2.27 -5.74
C THR A 209 22.50 2.58 -4.96
N GLU A 210 23.53 1.73 -5.09
CA GLU A 210 24.86 1.96 -4.47
C GLU A 210 24.87 1.86 -2.94
N ILE A 211 24.10 0.91 -2.41
CA ILE A 211 24.02 0.65 -0.98
C ILE A 211 25.21 -0.19 -0.52
N ASP A 212 25.92 0.27 0.52
CA ASP A 212 26.85 -0.58 1.26
C ASP A 212 26.14 -1.24 2.44
N ALA A 213 25.87 -2.55 2.35
CA ALA A 213 25.27 -3.31 3.46
C ALA A 213 26.07 -3.23 4.77
N LYS A 214 27.36 -2.85 4.71
CA LYS A 214 28.19 -2.64 5.90
C LYS A 214 27.90 -1.31 6.62
N SER A 215 27.17 -0.37 6.01
CA SER A 215 26.75 0.87 6.65
C SER A 215 25.49 0.69 7.53
N ILE A 216 24.91 -0.51 7.58
CA ILE A 216 23.81 -0.80 8.52
C ILE A 216 24.33 -0.70 9.96
N VAL A 217 23.73 0.22 10.72
CA VAL A 217 23.94 0.37 12.16
C VAL A 217 22.70 -0.13 12.90
N VAL A 218 22.89 -1.17 13.70
CA VAL A 218 21.84 -1.71 14.58
C VAL A 218 21.99 -1.11 15.98
N ASN A 219 20.86 -0.72 16.60
CA ASN A 219 20.87 -0.22 17.97
C ASN A 219 21.24 -1.33 18.98
N LYS A 220 21.58 -0.94 20.21
CA LYS A 220 22.02 -1.89 21.26
C LYS A 220 20.97 -2.96 21.59
N ASP A 221 19.70 -2.59 21.46
CA ASP A 221 18.56 -3.43 21.85
C ASP A 221 18.09 -4.33 20.70
N GLY A 222 18.66 -4.19 19.49
CA GLY A 222 18.28 -4.95 18.31
C GLY A 222 16.89 -4.62 17.76
N THR A 223 16.25 -3.55 18.21
CA THR A 223 14.91 -3.14 17.78
C THR A 223 14.90 -2.19 16.58
N GLN A 224 16.07 -1.66 16.22
CA GLN A 224 16.20 -0.67 15.15
C GLN A 224 17.47 -0.92 14.34
N ALA A 225 17.35 -0.79 13.01
CA ALA A 225 18.49 -0.68 12.11
C ALA A 225 18.36 0.54 11.21
N VAL A 226 19.47 1.25 11.04
CA VAL A 226 19.59 2.44 10.20
C VAL A 226 20.60 2.14 9.11
N LEU A 227 20.24 2.46 7.86
CA LEU A 227 21.11 2.37 6.70
C LEU A 227 21.32 3.77 6.15
N GLU A 228 22.50 4.34 6.40
CA GLU A 228 22.91 5.61 5.79
C GLU A 228 23.33 5.39 4.34
N MET A 229 22.82 6.24 3.45
CA MET A 229 23.18 6.26 2.04
C MET A 229 24.23 7.37 1.83
N GLU A 230 25.35 7.05 1.19
CA GLU A 230 26.46 7.99 0.99
C GLU A 230 26.00 9.21 0.18
N ASP A 231 26.36 10.42 0.62
CA ASP A 231 25.99 11.70 0.02
C ASP A 231 24.48 11.94 -0.21
N SER A 232 23.61 11.18 0.46
CA SER A 232 22.15 11.30 0.31
C SER A 232 21.50 12.15 1.39
N LEU A 233 20.42 12.84 1.02
CA LEU A 233 19.52 13.51 1.97
C LEU A 233 18.58 12.54 2.68
N LEU A 234 18.66 11.24 2.39
CA LEU A 234 17.75 10.20 2.85
C LEU A 234 18.51 9.07 3.54
N TYR A 235 17.81 8.32 4.39
CA TYR A 235 18.32 7.10 4.99
C TYR A 235 17.20 6.06 5.08
N GLY A 236 17.59 4.78 5.12
CA GLY A 236 16.68 3.66 5.36
C GLY A 236 16.57 3.37 6.85
N LEU A 237 15.36 3.13 7.32
CA LEU A 237 15.06 2.73 8.69
C LEU A 237 14.29 1.42 8.69
N ALA A 238 14.71 0.47 9.51
CA ALA A 238 13.90 -0.66 9.93
C ALA A 238 13.67 -0.62 11.44
N GLU A 239 12.43 -0.73 11.87
CA GLU A 239 12.05 -0.84 13.28
C GLU A 239 11.28 -2.13 13.53
N TYR A 240 11.44 -2.67 14.74
CA TYR A 240 10.91 -3.96 15.15
C TYR A 240 10.36 -3.88 16.57
N TYR A 241 9.09 -4.25 16.73
CA TYR A 241 8.42 -4.22 18.03
C TYR A 241 7.57 -5.46 18.24
N TYR A 242 7.62 -6.01 19.46
CA TYR A 242 6.63 -6.97 19.93
C TYR A 242 5.54 -6.25 20.72
N ILE A 243 4.28 -6.49 20.36
CA ILE A 243 3.10 -5.86 20.94
C ILE A 243 2.25 -6.97 21.59
N PRO A 244 2.25 -7.10 22.93
CA PRO A 244 1.44 -8.12 23.60
C PRO A 244 -0.04 -7.74 23.58
N PHE A 245 -0.90 -8.77 23.46
CA PHE A 245 -2.32 -8.61 23.69
C PHE A 245 -2.58 -8.53 25.20
N SER A 246 -3.10 -7.39 25.66
CA SER A 246 -3.54 -7.23 27.04
C SER A 246 -4.98 -7.73 27.19
N GLU A 247 -5.28 -8.42 28.30
CA GLU A 247 -6.65 -8.83 28.67
C GLU A 247 -7.63 -7.65 28.88
N LYS A 248 -7.15 -6.40 28.85
CA LYS A 248 -7.94 -5.18 29.06
C LYS A 248 -7.86 -4.15 27.92
N GLY A 249 -7.34 -4.54 26.75
CA GLY A 249 -7.09 -3.61 25.64
C GLY A 249 -5.69 -2.98 25.71
N TYR A 250 -5.19 -2.59 24.53
CA TYR A 250 -3.80 -2.24 24.21
C TYR A 250 -3.05 -1.40 25.27
N TYR A 251 -1.85 -1.84 25.66
CA TYR A 251 -0.84 -1.02 26.33
C TYR A 251 0.28 -0.68 25.35
N ASP A 252 0.62 0.60 25.26
CA ASP A 252 1.82 1.10 24.60
C ASP A 252 3.02 0.88 25.54
N ILE A 253 3.94 -0.03 25.21
CA ILE A 253 5.06 -0.44 26.07
C ILE A 253 6.26 0.52 25.92
N GLN A 254 6.00 1.82 25.94
CA GLN A 254 7.08 2.81 25.97
C GLN A 254 7.46 3.29 27.38
N LYS A 255 6.98 2.68 28.47
CA LYS A 255 7.18 3.30 29.79
C LYS A 255 7.96 2.57 30.86
N ASN A 256 8.25 1.28 30.78
CA ASN A 256 9.01 0.62 31.84
C ASN A 256 9.93 -0.44 31.24
N GLY A 257 11.23 -0.17 31.23
CA GLY A 257 12.26 -1.13 30.83
C GLY A 257 12.14 -2.42 31.61
N ILE A 258 11.60 -3.46 30.97
CA ILE A 258 11.58 -4.82 31.47
C ILE A 258 12.56 -5.61 30.62
N ASN A 259 13.68 -5.99 31.24
CA ASN A 259 14.83 -6.66 30.62
C ASN A 259 14.72 -8.20 30.62
N ASN A 260 13.54 -8.79 30.80
CA ASN A 260 13.39 -10.26 30.81
C ASN A 260 12.16 -10.66 30.00
N VAL A 261 12.39 -11.27 28.85
CA VAL A 261 11.39 -11.68 27.84
C VAL A 261 10.81 -13.08 28.14
N GLU A 262 11.15 -13.70 29.27
CA GLU A 262 10.89 -15.14 29.46
C GLU A 262 9.63 -15.53 30.24
N GLU A 263 8.89 -14.62 30.87
CA GLU A 263 7.67 -15.02 31.56
C GLU A 263 6.54 -14.01 31.37
N VAL A 264 5.42 -14.55 30.88
CA VAL A 264 4.14 -13.90 30.56
C VAL A 264 4.12 -13.29 29.16
N PHE A 265 3.38 -13.91 28.23
CA PHE A 265 2.44 -13.33 27.22
C PHE A 265 2.29 -14.31 26.04
N ASP A 266 1.36 -15.25 26.15
CA ASP A 266 1.06 -16.30 25.14
C ASP A 266 0.32 -15.78 23.90
N LYS A 267 0.05 -14.46 23.83
CA LYS A 267 -0.75 -13.82 22.78
C LYS A 267 -0.20 -12.41 22.57
N GLY A 268 0.47 -12.17 21.45
CA GLY A 268 0.89 -10.86 20.97
C GLY A 268 1.12 -10.90 19.47
N TYR A 269 1.49 -9.78 18.87
CA TYR A 269 1.91 -9.73 17.48
C TYR A 269 3.17 -8.90 17.35
N MET A 270 3.89 -9.12 16.26
CA MET A 270 5.11 -8.40 15.97
C MET A 270 4.86 -7.44 14.82
N GLU A 271 5.42 -6.25 14.91
CA GLU A 271 5.37 -5.26 13.83
C GLU A 271 6.80 -4.96 13.35
N ILE A 272 7.02 -5.13 12.05
CA ILE A 272 8.21 -4.64 11.35
C ILE A 272 7.79 -3.45 10.51
N THR A 273 8.50 -2.33 10.67
CA THR A 273 8.31 -1.15 9.84
C THR A 273 9.59 -0.88 9.05
N TYR A 274 9.48 -0.72 7.74
CA TYR A 274 10.54 -0.24 6.85
C TYR A 274 10.17 1.14 6.32
N GLU A 275 11.08 2.11 6.39
CA GLU A 275 10.82 3.49 5.98
C GLU A 275 12.03 4.13 5.29
N ILE A 276 11.76 4.96 4.28
CA ILE A 276 12.70 5.98 3.81
C ILE A 276 12.42 7.25 4.60
N LEU A 277 13.46 7.86 5.17
CA LEU A 277 13.34 9.06 5.98
C LEU A 277 14.37 10.13 5.59
N PRO A 278 14.04 11.43 5.73
CA PRO A 278 14.97 12.51 5.51
C PRO A 278 16.03 12.58 6.61
N ASN A 279 17.29 12.68 6.21
CA ASN A 279 18.43 12.89 7.09
C ASN A 279 18.52 14.37 7.49
N PHE A 280 18.17 14.70 8.74
CA PHE A 280 18.22 16.08 9.23
C PHE A 280 19.62 16.50 9.74
N SER A 281 20.65 15.65 9.59
CA SER A 281 22.00 15.95 10.08
C SER A 281 22.87 16.78 9.12
N SER A 282 22.37 17.21 7.95
CA SER A 282 23.12 18.10 7.04
C SER A 282 22.72 19.57 7.18
N LYS A 283 23.19 20.23 8.25
CA LYS A 283 23.40 21.68 8.29
C LYS A 283 24.63 22.05 9.09
#